data_AF-A0A142L1B4-F1
#
_entry.id   AF-A0A142L1B4-F1
#
_cell.length_a   1.000
_cell.length_b   1.000
_cell.length_c   1.000
_cell.angle_alpha   90.00
_cell.angle_beta   90.00
_cell.angle_gamma   90.00
#
_symmetry.space_group_name_H-M   'P 1'
#
loop_
_entity.id
_entity.type
_entity.pdbx_description
1 polymer ?
#
loop_
_entity_poly.entity_id
_entity_poly.type
_entity_poly.pdbx_seq_one_letter_code
_entity_poly.pdbx_strand_id
1 'polypeptide(L)'
;MKSFFHIAAILFGALLLTSCEKEETPIKLPEKHADVKLLGVDLGKDYLNQIFVNLETGATSTVGFQSWDLAFDASKDGRDIFQNGGKDIRIANSGVTSFQSNPYTNGLQFKWDESSGKSDSLVLKNCIKNGNTTDTVYIINRGAGKEWFQFKIIAITDDEYVIDFADMAKTYVKRAHIIKDKRKANVYFSFDNGGEYLNFEPELTQWHICFLRYRWIYYEFNPPLRYVVTGVFINTKFTTAAVDSTLSFYDIHATNSSGLTFKNQRDAIGFDWKSPDLGNLTNVKYTIRKHVTYFVKENTTPNTLFKMRFLDFYNEQGVKGAPQFEVQRLN
;
A
#
# COMPACT_ATOMS: atom_id res chain seq x y z
N MET A 1 -65.49 -26.96 -0.62
CA MET A 1 -64.51 -28.05 -0.85
C MET A 1 -63.50 -27.81 -1.99
N LYS A 2 -63.60 -26.78 -2.85
CA LYS A 2 -62.61 -26.51 -3.90
C LYS A 2 -61.41 -25.63 -3.47
N SER A 3 -61.53 -24.90 -2.35
CA SER A 3 -60.47 -24.01 -1.84
C SER A 3 -59.37 -24.74 -1.04
N PHE A 4 -59.67 -25.87 -0.39
CA PHE A 4 -58.67 -26.67 0.35
C PHE A 4 -57.69 -27.43 -0.57
N PHE A 5 -58.10 -27.76 -1.80
CA PHE A 5 -57.24 -28.45 -2.77
C PHE A 5 -56.13 -27.55 -3.35
N HIS A 6 -56.35 -26.24 -3.38
CA HIS A 6 -55.35 -25.30 -3.92
C HIS A 6 -54.24 -24.98 -2.89
N ILE A 7 -54.56 -25.06 -1.59
CA ILE A 7 -53.58 -24.85 -0.52
C ILE A 7 -52.65 -26.07 -0.37
N ALA A 8 -53.17 -27.28 -0.57
CA ALA A 8 -52.35 -28.51 -0.57
C ALA A 8 -51.40 -28.59 -1.78
N ALA A 9 -51.80 -28.07 -2.94
CA ALA A 9 -50.95 -28.04 -4.14
C ALA A 9 -49.79 -27.02 -4.04
N ILE A 10 -49.99 -25.90 -3.35
CA ILE A 10 -48.95 -24.88 -3.12
C ILE A 10 -47.93 -25.37 -2.08
N LEU A 11 -48.35 -26.15 -1.08
CA LEU A 11 -47.45 -26.71 -0.07
C LEU A 11 -46.56 -27.85 -0.61
N PHE A 12 -47.02 -28.57 -1.64
CA PHE A 12 -46.24 -29.64 -2.28
C PHE A 12 -45.24 -29.13 -3.33
N GLY A 13 -45.47 -27.94 -3.91
CA GLY A 13 -44.53 -27.30 -4.84
C GLY A 13 -43.32 -26.65 -4.14
N ALA A 14 -43.41 -26.33 -2.86
CA ALA A 14 -42.34 -25.68 -2.09
C ALA A 14 -41.24 -26.65 -1.59
N LEU A 15 -41.45 -27.97 -1.70
CA LEU A 15 -40.49 -28.99 -1.25
C LEU A 15 -39.49 -29.45 -2.35
N LEU A 16 -39.59 -28.90 -3.57
CA LEU A 16 -38.72 -29.28 -4.69
C LEU A 16 -37.64 -28.23 -5.04
N LEU A 17 -37.51 -27.17 -4.24
CA LEU A 17 -36.41 -26.21 -4.35
C LEU A 17 -35.30 -26.52 -3.33
N THR A 18 -34.87 -27.78 -3.25
CA THR A 18 -33.56 -28.08 -2.69
C THR A 18 -32.53 -27.71 -3.74
N SER A 19 -32.10 -26.44 -3.72
CA SER A 19 -30.85 -26.04 -4.33
C SER A 19 -29.77 -26.96 -3.80
N CYS A 20 -29.32 -27.90 -4.64
CA CYS A 20 -28.11 -28.67 -4.38
C CYS A 20 -26.97 -27.65 -4.54
N GLU A 21 -26.68 -26.90 -3.47
CA GLU A 21 -25.42 -26.17 -3.41
C GLU A 21 -24.32 -27.22 -3.57
N LYS A 22 -23.54 -27.05 -4.62
CA LYS A 22 -22.35 -27.86 -4.85
C LYS A 22 -21.48 -27.64 -3.62
N GLU A 23 -21.22 -28.69 -2.84
CA GLU A 23 -20.29 -28.61 -1.73
C GLU A 23 -19.01 -27.94 -2.24
N GLU A 24 -18.69 -26.77 -1.70
CA GLU A 24 -17.41 -26.15 -1.96
C GLU A 24 -16.38 -27.13 -1.44
N THR A 25 -15.67 -27.80 -2.36
CA THR A 25 -14.59 -28.71 -2.01
C THR A 25 -13.65 -27.93 -1.10
N PRO A 26 -13.45 -28.36 0.15
CA PRO A 26 -12.55 -27.69 1.06
C PRO A 26 -11.24 -27.45 0.33
N ILE A 27 -10.73 -26.22 0.35
CA ILE A 27 -9.41 -25.92 -0.21
C ILE A 27 -8.47 -26.89 0.50
N LYS A 28 -8.00 -27.91 -0.22
CA LYS A 28 -7.00 -28.83 0.30
C LYS A 28 -5.78 -27.95 0.52
N LEU A 29 -5.53 -27.61 1.79
CA LEU A 29 -4.29 -26.97 2.18
C LEU A 29 -3.18 -27.81 1.55
N PRO A 30 -2.28 -27.19 0.77
CA PRO A 30 -1.24 -27.95 0.12
C PRO A 30 -0.43 -28.72 1.16
N GLU A 31 0.17 -29.84 0.74
CA GLU A 31 0.95 -30.69 1.65
C GLU A 31 1.97 -29.82 2.40
N LYS A 32 1.99 -29.98 3.72
CA LYS A 32 2.80 -29.16 4.61
C LYS A 32 4.27 -29.52 4.41
N HIS A 33 4.94 -28.83 3.48
CA HIS A 33 6.38 -28.86 3.39
C HIS A 33 6.95 -28.24 4.68
N ALA A 34 7.82 -28.97 5.38
CA ALA A 34 8.28 -28.60 6.72
C ALA A 34 8.88 -27.19 6.81
N ASP A 35 9.44 -26.68 5.71
CA ASP A 35 10.11 -25.38 5.64
C ASP A 35 9.20 -24.24 5.15
N VAL A 36 7.92 -24.50 4.90
CA VAL A 36 6.94 -23.51 4.42
C VAL A 36 6.11 -22.98 5.59
N LYS A 37 6.20 -21.67 5.82
CA LYS A 37 5.42 -20.92 6.81
C LYS A 37 4.14 -20.40 6.17
N LEU A 38 2.99 -20.67 6.80
CA LEU A 38 1.72 -20.04 6.45
C LEU A 38 1.55 -18.77 7.29
N LEU A 39 1.40 -17.63 6.62
CA LEU A 39 1.22 -16.33 7.25
C LEU A 39 -0.06 -15.66 6.75
N GLY A 40 -0.58 -14.72 7.54
CA GLY A 40 -1.72 -13.91 7.18
C GLY A 40 -1.70 -12.57 7.88
N VAL A 41 -2.39 -11.59 7.30
CA VAL A 41 -2.60 -10.26 7.90
C VAL A 41 -4.07 -9.91 7.84
N ASP A 42 -4.56 -9.05 8.73
CA ASP A 42 -5.95 -8.54 8.72
C ASP A 42 -5.98 -7.02 8.57
N LEU A 43 -6.22 -6.56 7.34
CA LEU A 43 -6.33 -5.15 7.00
C LEU A 43 -7.67 -4.52 7.44
N GLY A 44 -8.60 -5.36 7.92
CA GLY A 44 -10.00 -5.05 8.11
C GLY A 44 -10.77 -5.04 6.78
N LYS A 45 -12.09 -5.27 6.86
CA LYS A 45 -12.99 -5.33 5.70
C LYS A 45 -12.93 -4.10 4.78
N ASP A 46 -12.61 -2.94 5.35
CA ASP A 46 -12.54 -1.65 4.67
C ASP A 46 -11.09 -1.22 4.37
N TYR A 47 -10.13 -2.13 4.57
CA TYR A 47 -8.70 -1.92 4.34
C TYR A 47 -8.16 -0.67 5.07
N LEU A 48 -8.51 -0.55 6.36
CA LEU A 48 -8.18 0.62 7.19
C LEU A 48 -6.80 0.53 7.85
N ASN A 49 -6.18 -0.63 7.78
CA ASN A 49 -4.86 -0.86 8.36
C ASN A 49 -3.77 -0.89 7.28
N GLN A 50 -2.58 -0.51 7.70
CA GLN A 50 -1.31 -0.74 7.04
C GLN A 50 -0.51 -1.66 7.97
N ILE A 51 0.04 -2.76 7.41
CA ILE A 51 0.63 -3.84 8.21
C ILE A 51 2.01 -4.19 7.64
N PHE A 52 3.04 -3.92 8.43
CA PHE A 52 4.41 -4.35 8.17
C PHE A 52 4.58 -5.80 8.59
N VAL A 53 5.31 -6.59 7.80
CA VAL A 53 5.52 -8.02 8.03
C VAL A 53 6.99 -8.39 7.91
N ASN A 54 7.48 -9.13 8.90
CA ASN A 54 8.75 -9.83 8.85
C ASN A 54 8.54 -11.22 8.24
N LEU A 55 9.15 -11.52 7.08
CA LEU A 55 8.99 -12.81 6.41
C LEU A 55 9.73 -13.96 7.11
N GLU A 56 10.78 -13.66 7.86
CA GLU A 56 11.51 -14.66 8.63
C GLU A 56 10.72 -15.06 9.87
N THR A 57 10.26 -14.10 10.68
CA THR A 57 9.63 -14.43 11.97
C THR A 57 8.11 -14.50 11.92
N GLY A 58 7.48 -13.95 10.87
CA GLY A 58 6.04 -13.73 10.81
C GLY A 58 5.54 -12.57 11.69
N ALA A 59 6.44 -11.86 12.39
CA ALA A 59 6.06 -10.73 13.23
C ALA A 59 5.44 -9.59 12.41
N THR A 60 4.44 -8.92 12.99
CA THR A 60 3.72 -7.82 12.35
C THR A 60 3.68 -6.56 13.20
N SER A 61 3.55 -5.41 12.54
CA SER A 61 3.26 -4.12 13.16
C SER A 61 2.17 -3.42 12.36
N THR A 62 1.17 -2.88 13.06
CA THR A 62 -0.04 -2.33 12.45
C THR A 62 -0.20 -0.85 12.77
N VAL A 63 -0.56 -0.07 11.76
CA VAL A 63 -0.92 1.35 11.89
C VAL A 63 -2.14 1.64 11.03
N GLY A 64 -2.99 2.58 11.44
CA GLY A 64 -4.13 3.00 10.61
C GLY A 64 -3.64 3.76 9.38
N PHE A 65 -4.15 3.44 8.18
CA PHE A 65 -3.69 4.09 6.94
C PHE A 65 -3.96 5.61 6.91
N GLN A 66 -4.91 6.10 7.73
CA GLN A 66 -5.26 7.52 7.80
C GLN A 66 -4.30 8.35 8.67
N SER A 67 -3.48 7.70 9.49
CA SER A 67 -2.68 8.33 10.54
C SER A 67 -1.62 9.31 10.03
N TRP A 68 -1.19 9.18 8.77
CA TRP A 68 -0.13 10.00 8.19
C TRP A 68 -0.55 10.59 6.84
N ASP A 69 0.10 11.69 6.45
CA ASP A 69 -0.09 12.39 5.19
C ASP A 69 1.15 12.32 4.31
N LEU A 70 2.31 12.57 4.91
CA LEU A 70 3.59 12.58 4.24
C LEU A 70 4.52 11.58 4.92
N ALA A 71 5.28 10.82 4.14
CA ALA A 71 6.39 10.01 4.59
C ALA A 71 7.70 10.64 4.09
N PHE A 72 8.75 10.60 4.90
CA PHE A 72 10.04 11.23 4.64
C PHE A 72 11.11 10.16 4.75
N ASP A 73 12.01 10.12 3.76
CA ASP A 73 13.17 9.22 3.80
C ASP A 73 14.00 9.47 5.07
N ALA A 74 14.13 8.45 5.90
CA ALA A 74 14.80 8.56 7.20
C ALA A 74 16.32 8.33 7.12
N SER A 75 16.85 7.97 5.94
CA SER A 75 18.29 7.83 5.75
C SER A 75 18.99 9.18 5.81
N LYS A 76 20.27 9.15 6.23
CA LYS A 76 21.10 10.36 6.39
C LYS A 76 21.07 11.23 5.13
N ASP A 77 21.39 10.64 3.99
CA ASP A 77 21.47 11.34 2.70
C ASP A 77 20.15 11.32 1.93
N GLY A 78 19.13 10.62 2.43
CA GLY A 78 17.79 10.55 1.86
C GLY A 78 17.12 11.92 1.85
N ARG A 79 16.42 12.25 0.75
CA ARG A 79 15.73 13.53 0.56
C ARG A 79 14.31 13.37 0.03
N ASP A 80 13.88 12.14 -0.24
CA ASP A 80 12.57 11.89 -0.82
C ASP A 80 11.45 12.13 0.19
N ILE A 81 10.35 12.70 -0.31
CA ILE A 81 9.10 12.95 0.43
C ILE A 81 7.97 12.36 -0.39
N PHE A 82 7.21 11.46 0.24
CA PHE A 82 6.17 10.68 -0.38
C PHE A 82 4.81 11.08 0.19
N GLN A 83 3.79 11.09 -0.64
CA GLN A 83 2.41 11.31 -0.22
C GLN A 83 1.70 10.00 0.10
N ASN A 84 0.74 10.07 1.01
CA ASN A 84 -0.15 8.95 1.27
C ASN A 84 -1.17 8.79 0.13
N GLY A 85 -0.81 7.99 -0.88
CA GLY A 85 -1.70 7.64 -1.98
C GLY A 85 -2.99 6.92 -1.54
N GLY A 86 -2.97 6.21 -0.41
CA GLY A 86 -4.15 5.52 0.13
C GLY A 86 -5.25 6.46 0.62
N LYS A 87 -4.90 7.72 0.93
CA LYS A 87 -5.84 8.81 1.24
C LYS A 87 -6.24 9.64 0.00
N ASP A 88 -5.78 9.25 -1.19
CA ASP A 88 -5.89 10.02 -2.42
C ASP A 88 -5.34 11.46 -2.29
N ILE A 89 -4.27 11.62 -1.49
CA ILE A 89 -3.60 12.93 -1.34
C ILE A 89 -3.15 13.43 -2.69
N ARG A 90 -3.23 14.75 -2.91
CA ARG A 90 -2.67 15.41 -4.08
C ARG A 90 -2.00 16.71 -3.66
N ILE A 91 -0.93 17.06 -4.35
CA ILE A 91 -0.15 18.27 -4.04
C ILE A 91 0.02 19.09 -5.32
N ALA A 92 -0.15 20.40 -5.20
CA ALA A 92 0.15 21.36 -6.24
C ALA A 92 1.23 22.35 -5.75
N ASN A 93 2.15 22.71 -6.64
CA ASN A 93 2.99 23.88 -6.43
C ASN A 93 2.15 25.14 -6.73
N SER A 94 2.08 26.08 -5.79
CA SER A 94 1.25 27.29 -5.94
C SER A 94 1.90 28.38 -6.81
N GLY A 95 3.22 28.31 -7.02
CA GLY A 95 4.01 29.35 -7.67
C GLY A 95 4.28 30.58 -6.79
N VAL A 96 3.74 30.65 -5.57
CA VAL A 96 3.99 31.75 -4.63
C VAL A 96 4.98 31.35 -3.53
N THR A 97 5.63 32.33 -2.93
CA THR A 97 6.67 32.13 -1.91
C THR A 97 6.16 32.31 -0.48
N SER A 98 4.99 32.95 -0.35
CA SER A 98 4.39 33.36 0.93
C SER A 98 3.02 32.71 1.13
N PHE A 99 2.69 32.37 2.38
CA PHE A 99 1.38 31.85 2.75
C PHE A 99 0.30 32.91 2.53
N GLN A 100 -0.86 32.49 2.06
CA GLN A 100 -1.97 33.38 1.74
C GLN A 100 -3.22 32.99 2.52
N SER A 101 -4.08 33.95 2.85
CA SER A 101 -5.42 33.63 3.35
C SER A 101 -6.31 33.28 2.16
N ASN A 102 -6.89 32.08 2.16
CA ASN A 102 -7.73 31.55 1.08
C ASN A 102 -7.04 31.61 -0.29
N PRO A 103 -5.89 30.93 -0.47
CA PRO A 103 -5.18 30.94 -1.75
C PRO A 103 -6.10 30.42 -2.85
N TYR A 104 -5.98 31.02 -4.04
CA TYR A 104 -6.72 30.58 -5.21
C TYR A 104 -6.24 29.19 -5.65
N THR A 105 -7.10 28.19 -5.56
CA THR A 105 -6.77 26.80 -5.89
C THR A 105 -7.19 26.39 -7.29
N ASN A 106 -8.07 27.15 -7.93
CA ASN A 106 -8.56 26.85 -9.25
C ASN A 106 -7.44 27.10 -10.29
N GLY A 107 -7.27 26.21 -11.25
CA GLY A 107 -6.15 26.25 -12.21
C GLY A 107 -4.81 25.69 -11.69
N LEU A 108 -4.66 25.42 -10.39
CA LEU A 108 -3.49 24.70 -9.88
C LEU A 108 -3.45 23.26 -10.41
N GLN A 109 -2.25 22.83 -10.81
CA GLN A 109 -2.02 21.49 -11.33
C GLN A 109 -1.70 20.53 -10.19
N PHE A 110 -2.74 19.87 -9.66
CA PHE A 110 -2.60 18.86 -8.63
C PHE A 110 -2.01 17.57 -9.19
N LYS A 111 -0.90 17.14 -8.60
CA LYS A 111 -0.17 15.93 -9.00
C LYS A 111 -0.16 14.89 -7.87
N TRP A 112 0.32 13.71 -8.22
CA TRP A 112 0.43 12.54 -7.35
C TRP A 112 1.74 11.81 -7.61
N ASP A 113 2.21 11.06 -6.61
CA ASP A 113 3.36 10.17 -6.73
C ASP A 113 2.94 8.91 -7.50
N GLU A 114 3.88 8.34 -8.24
CA GLU A 114 3.75 6.96 -8.72
C GLU A 114 3.97 5.96 -7.58
N SER A 115 3.26 4.83 -7.65
CA SER A 115 3.33 3.76 -6.64
C SER A 115 4.71 3.11 -6.53
N SER A 116 5.55 3.24 -7.56
CA SER A 116 6.93 2.73 -7.56
C SER A 116 7.79 3.37 -6.47
N GLY A 117 7.46 4.59 -6.06
CA GLY A 117 8.26 5.36 -5.11
C GLY A 117 9.64 5.76 -5.64
N LYS A 118 9.86 5.75 -6.96
CA LYS A 118 11.10 6.27 -7.55
C LYS A 118 11.16 7.80 -7.41
N SER A 119 12.33 8.32 -7.06
CA SER A 119 12.54 9.74 -6.76
C SER A 119 12.16 10.66 -7.92
N ASP A 120 12.35 10.25 -9.16
CA ASP A 120 11.98 11.00 -10.36
C ASP A 120 10.47 11.03 -10.65
N SER A 121 9.69 10.20 -9.97
CA SER A 121 8.23 10.12 -10.10
C SER A 121 7.47 10.68 -8.89
N LEU A 122 8.17 11.39 -7.98
CA LEU A 122 7.54 12.04 -6.82
C LEU A 122 7.11 13.47 -7.15
N VAL A 123 6.01 13.92 -6.55
CA VAL A 123 5.51 15.30 -6.72
C VAL A 123 6.48 16.32 -6.15
N LEU A 124 7.13 15.97 -5.03
CA LEU A 124 8.06 16.84 -4.32
C LEU A 124 9.52 16.63 -4.75
N LYS A 125 9.80 15.89 -5.84
CA LYS A 125 11.17 15.64 -6.32
C LYS A 125 12.00 16.91 -6.56
N ASN A 126 11.35 18.00 -6.94
CA ASN A 126 11.99 19.30 -7.21
C ASN A 126 11.90 20.26 -6.02
N CYS A 127 11.57 19.78 -4.82
CA CYS A 127 11.56 20.63 -3.63
C CYS A 127 12.97 21.07 -3.22
N ILE A 128 14.02 20.40 -3.73
CA ILE A 128 15.41 20.82 -3.66
C ILE A 128 15.91 21.18 -5.06
N LYS A 129 16.62 22.31 -5.18
CA LYS A 129 17.32 22.74 -6.39
C LYS A 129 18.70 23.25 -6.01
N ASN A 130 19.74 22.73 -6.66
CA ASN A 130 21.15 23.09 -6.38
C ASN A 130 21.51 23.00 -4.88
N GLY A 131 21.07 21.92 -4.22
CA GLY A 131 21.34 21.68 -2.79
C GLY A 131 20.50 22.48 -1.80
N ASN A 132 19.63 23.39 -2.26
CA ASN A 132 18.79 24.22 -1.41
C ASN A 132 17.31 23.92 -1.59
N THR A 133 16.52 24.07 -0.53
CA THR A 133 15.07 24.00 -0.60
C THR A 133 14.53 25.10 -1.52
N THR A 134 13.51 24.80 -2.30
CA THR A 134 12.88 25.78 -3.17
C THR A 134 11.96 26.69 -2.38
N ASP A 135 12.02 27.98 -2.67
CA ASP A 135 11.21 29.00 -2.00
C ASP A 135 9.77 29.01 -2.54
N THR A 136 8.99 27.98 -2.21
CA THR A 136 7.64 27.81 -2.79
C THR A 136 6.66 27.21 -1.79
N VAL A 137 5.43 27.74 -1.77
CA VAL A 137 4.32 27.18 -1.03
C VAL A 137 3.63 26.13 -1.88
N TYR A 138 3.35 24.99 -1.28
CA TYR A 138 2.56 23.91 -1.84
C TYR A 138 1.16 23.90 -1.24
N ILE A 139 0.17 23.54 -2.05
CA ILE A 139 -1.19 23.25 -1.60
C ILE A 139 -1.37 21.74 -1.58
N ILE A 140 -1.81 21.21 -0.44
CA ILE A 140 -2.12 19.79 -0.27
C ILE A 140 -3.62 19.59 -0.07
N ASN A 141 -4.19 18.72 -0.91
CA ASN A 141 -5.55 18.19 -0.76
C ASN A 141 -5.44 16.78 -0.16
N ARG A 142 -6.05 16.57 1.00
CA ARG A 142 -5.92 15.34 1.79
C ARG A 142 -6.96 14.25 1.49
N GLY A 143 -7.72 14.39 0.41
CA GLY A 143 -8.79 13.47 0.00
C GLY A 143 -10.19 13.89 0.46
N ALA A 144 -11.21 13.10 0.09
CA ALA A 144 -12.61 13.42 0.39
C ALA A 144 -12.88 13.47 1.90
N GLY A 145 -13.40 14.62 2.38
CA GLY A 145 -13.77 14.83 3.78
C GLY A 145 -12.66 15.33 4.72
N LYS A 146 -11.44 15.58 4.22
CA LYS A 146 -10.34 16.16 5.02
C LYS A 146 -10.00 17.59 4.61
N GLU A 147 -9.43 18.33 5.55
CA GLU A 147 -8.99 19.71 5.39
C GLU A 147 -7.85 19.84 4.36
N TRP A 148 -7.80 20.99 3.69
CA TRP A 148 -6.71 21.39 2.80
C TRP A 148 -5.69 22.19 3.61
N PHE A 149 -4.43 22.10 3.24
CA PHE A 149 -3.37 22.88 3.87
C PHE A 149 -2.46 23.53 2.84
N GLN A 150 -1.80 24.59 3.29
CA GLN A 150 -0.62 25.15 2.67
C GLN A 150 0.60 24.62 3.42
N PHE A 151 1.68 24.28 2.73
CA PHE A 151 2.94 23.97 3.40
C PHE A 151 4.14 24.37 2.55
N LYS A 152 5.28 24.54 3.21
CA LYS A 152 6.55 24.91 2.61
C LYS A 152 7.66 24.12 3.28
N ILE A 153 8.58 23.61 2.48
CA ILE A 153 9.75 22.91 2.99
C ILE A 153 10.82 23.96 3.27
N ILE A 154 11.19 24.11 4.54
CA ILE A 154 12.12 25.13 5.01
C ILE A 154 13.55 24.60 4.92
N ALA A 155 13.80 23.42 5.47
CA ALA A 155 15.11 22.80 5.46
C ALA A 155 15.01 21.29 5.28
N ILE A 156 16.02 20.70 4.64
CA ILE A 156 16.26 19.26 4.64
C ILE A 156 17.74 19.05 4.93
N THR A 157 18.01 18.43 6.07
CA THR A 157 19.38 18.16 6.56
C THR A 157 19.62 16.66 6.64
N ASP A 158 20.79 16.28 7.16
CA ASP A 158 21.14 14.90 7.44
C ASP A 158 20.37 14.30 8.63
N ASP A 159 19.75 15.16 9.45
CA ASP A 159 19.10 14.77 10.70
C ASP A 159 17.60 15.08 10.75
N GLU A 160 17.10 16.02 9.94
CA GLU A 160 15.67 16.37 9.96
C GLU A 160 15.16 17.00 8.66
N TYR A 161 13.84 17.04 8.54
CA TYR A 161 13.11 17.93 7.66
C TYR A 161 12.39 18.97 8.50
N VAL A 162 12.42 20.23 8.07
CA VAL A 162 11.66 21.31 8.69
C VAL A 162 10.62 21.79 7.69
N ILE A 163 9.35 21.77 8.09
CA ILE A 163 8.24 22.27 7.29
C ILE A 163 7.46 23.34 8.04
N ASP A 164 7.03 24.34 7.29
CA ASP A 164 6.08 25.34 7.73
C ASP A 164 4.73 25.03 7.09
N PHE A 165 3.62 25.14 7.82
CA PHE A 165 2.29 24.85 7.30
C PHE A 165 1.19 25.70 7.95
N ALA A 166 0.09 25.87 7.22
CA ALA A 166 -1.07 26.63 7.66
C ALA A 166 -2.36 26.07 7.08
N ASP A 167 -3.46 26.24 7.81
CA ASP A 167 -4.82 26.02 7.27
C ASP A 167 -5.06 26.95 6.08
N MET A 168 -5.93 26.58 5.13
CA MET A 168 -6.22 27.42 3.96
C MET A 168 -6.76 28.80 4.32
N ALA A 169 -7.53 28.90 5.41
CA ALA A 169 -8.16 30.15 5.84
C ALA A 169 -7.23 31.06 6.66
N LYS A 170 -5.99 30.63 6.93
CA LYS A 170 -5.07 31.32 7.84
C LYS A 170 -3.74 31.60 7.15
N THR A 171 -3.12 32.70 7.54
CA THR A 171 -1.71 33.00 7.25
C THR A 171 -0.79 32.65 8.42
N TYR A 172 -1.36 32.26 9.57
CA TYR A 172 -0.59 31.81 10.72
C TYR A 172 0.09 30.49 10.42
N VAL A 173 1.42 30.52 10.40
CA VAL A 173 2.27 29.38 10.07
C VAL A 173 2.67 28.66 11.36
N LYS A 174 2.45 27.35 11.36
CA LYS A 174 3.05 26.43 12.34
C LYS A 174 4.30 25.81 11.73
N ARG A 175 5.29 25.54 12.58
CA ARG A 175 6.52 24.84 12.19
C ARG A 175 6.51 23.43 12.76
N ALA A 176 6.80 22.45 11.92
CA ALA A 176 7.04 21.07 12.33
C ALA A 176 8.47 20.65 12.02
N HIS A 177 9.03 19.88 12.96
CA HIS A 177 10.32 19.23 12.85
C HIS A 177 10.10 17.72 12.71
N ILE A 178 10.57 17.14 11.62
CA ILE A 178 10.47 15.72 11.31
C ILE A 178 11.88 15.14 11.44
N ILE A 179 12.17 14.56 12.61
CA ILE A 179 13.49 14.02 12.92
C ILE A 179 13.69 12.69 12.20
N LYS A 180 14.82 12.52 11.53
CA LYS A 180 15.18 11.27 10.85
C LYS A 180 15.61 10.22 11.86
N ASP A 181 14.96 9.05 11.81
CA ASP A 181 15.44 7.85 12.50
C ASP A 181 16.17 6.94 11.51
N LYS A 182 17.51 7.01 11.50
CA LYS A 182 18.39 6.33 10.52
C LYS A 182 18.29 4.80 10.58
N ARG A 183 17.59 4.24 11.55
CA ARG A 183 17.29 2.80 11.66
C ARG A 183 16.06 2.37 10.87
N LYS A 184 15.33 3.31 10.26
CA LYS A 184 14.06 3.07 9.54
C LYS A 184 14.18 3.50 8.08
N ALA A 185 13.26 3.05 7.22
CA ALA A 185 13.20 3.55 5.86
C ALA A 185 12.53 4.91 5.80
N ASN A 186 11.44 5.09 6.55
CA ASN A 186 10.72 6.37 6.62
C ASN A 186 10.32 6.78 8.04
N VAL A 187 10.16 8.09 8.20
CA VAL A 187 9.41 8.74 9.28
C VAL A 187 8.25 9.52 8.67
N TYR A 188 7.26 9.93 9.46
CA TYR A 188 5.99 10.40 8.94
C TYR A 188 5.54 11.72 9.58
N PHE A 189 4.62 12.39 8.89
CA PHE A 189 3.94 13.57 9.37
C PHE A 189 2.45 13.51 9.08
N SER A 190 1.64 14.02 10.00
CA SER A 190 0.22 14.28 9.80
C SER A 190 -0.09 15.76 10.02
N PHE A 191 -0.95 16.33 9.18
CA PHE A 191 -1.49 17.67 9.41
C PHE A 191 -2.60 17.70 10.48
N ASP A 192 -3.08 16.53 10.91
CA ASP A 192 -4.07 16.42 11.98
C ASP A 192 -3.51 16.97 13.31
N ASN A 193 -4.40 17.33 14.23
CA ASN A 193 -4.06 17.84 15.57
C ASN A 193 -3.10 19.04 15.58
N GLY A 194 -3.03 19.77 14.47
CA GLY A 194 -2.15 20.93 14.34
C GLY A 194 -0.70 20.57 14.02
N GLY A 195 -0.43 19.40 13.43
CA GLY A 195 0.87 18.96 12.96
C GLY A 195 1.54 17.98 13.91
N GLU A 196 1.70 16.73 13.47
CA GLU A 196 2.22 15.64 14.30
C GLU A 196 3.35 14.89 13.58
N TYR A 197 4.51 14.80 14.25
CA TYR A 197 5.62 13.91 13.85
C TYR A 197 5.35 12.49 14.33
N LEU A 198 5.51 11.52 13.43
CA LEU A 198 5.15 10.12 13.66
C LEU A 198 6.33 9.20 13.30
N ASN A 199 6.68 8.31 14.23
CA ASN A 199 7.82 7.40 14.09
C ASN A 199 7.44 5.94 14.36
N PHE A 200 6.38 5.44 13.71
CA PHE A 200 5.84 4.10 13.97
C PHE A 200 6.45 2.97 13.12
N GLU A 201 7.10 3.26 11.99
CA GLU A 201 7.64 2.21 11.09
C GLU A 201 8.66 1.35 11.85
N PRO A 202 8.66 0.02 11.69
CA PRO A 202 9.67 -0.82 12.33
C PRO A 202 11.08 -0.54 11.80
N GLU A 203 12.10 -0.94 12.55
CA GLU A 203 13.49 -0.85 12.07
C GLU A 203 13.70 -1.65 10.78
N LEU A 204 14.69 -1.26 9.97
CA LEU A 204 14.92 -1.75 8.61
C LEU A 204 14.93 -3.28 8.48
N THR A 205 15.53 -3.97 9.45
CA THR A 205 15.66 -5.44 9.46
C THR A 205 14.44 -6.15 10.03
N GLN A 206 13.48 -5.41 10.58
CA GLN A 206 12.30 -5.96 11.26
C GLN A 206 11.10 -6.10 10.34
N TRP A 207 11.21 -5.73 9.06
CA TRP A 207 10.15 -5.93 8.07
C TRP A 207 10.69 -6.01 6.64
N HIS A 208 10.02 -6.81 5.82
CA HIS A 208 10.38 -7.02 4.41
C HIS A 208 9.32 -6.46 3.49
N ILE A 209 8.05 -6.67 3.85
CA ILE A 209 6.89 -6.25 3.07
C ILE A 209 5.88 -5.52 3.95
N CYS A 210 5.06 -4.70 3.33
CA CYS A 210 4.01 -3.92 3.96
C CYS A 210 2.73 -4.03 3.15
N PHE A 211 1.67 -4.55 3.76
CA PHE A 211 0.33 -4.53 3.18
C PHE A 211 -0.32 -3.20 3.45
N LEU A 212 -0.79 -2.53 2.39
CA LEU A 212 -1.36 -1.20 2.52
C LEU A 212 -2.30 -0.85 1.38
N ARG A 213 -3.12 0.15 1.65
CA ARG A 213 -3.87 0.86 0.63
C ARG A 213 -3.01 1.95 0.01
N TYR A 214 -2.97 2.00 -1.32
CA TYR A 214 -2.25 3.03 -2.07
C TYR A 214 -2.98 3.36 -3.38
N ARG A 215 -2.44 4.29 -4.15
CA ARG A 215 -3.01 4.71 -5.44
C ARG A 215 -2.16 4.18 -6.60
N TRP A 216 -2.84 3.56 -7.55
CA TRP A 216 -2.33 3.26 -8.88
C TRP A 216 -2.89 4.25 -9.89
N ILE A 217 -2.13 4.52 -10.96
CA ILE A 217 -2.51 5.46 -12.01
C ILE A 217 -2.49 4.73 -13.35
N TYR A 218 -3.63 4.77 -14.04
CA TYR A 218 -3.73 4.32 -15.41
C TYR A 218 -3.61 5.54 -16.34
N TYR A 219 -2.42 5.73 -16.90
CA TYR A 219 -2.08 6.85 -17.78
C TYR A 219 -2.61 6.69 -19.21
N GLU A 220 -3.10 5.50 -19.56
CA GLU A 220 -3.76 5.21 -20.83
C GLU A 220 -5.14 5.88 -20.96
N PHE A 221 -5.73 6.38 -19.87
CA PHE A 221 -6.97 7.16 -19.88
C PHE A 221 -6.70 8.67 -19.92
N ASN A 222 -7.67 9.43 -20.46
CA ASN A 222 -7.62 10.90 -20.47
C ASN A 222 -8.89 11.52 -19.87
N PRO A 223 -8.82 12.17 -18.69
CA PRO A 223 -7.63 12.32 -17.84
C PRO A 223 -7.19 10.97 -17.25
N PRO A 224 -5.93 10.85 -16.77
CA PRO A 224 -5.44 9.62 -16.14
C PRO A 224 -6.38 9.13 -15.04
N LEU A 225 -6.70 7.84 -15.07
CA LEU A 225 -7.59 7.23 -14.09
C LEU A 225 -6.81 6.91 -12.82
N ARG A 226 -7.21 7.54 -11.72
CA ARG A 226 -6.67 7.30 -10.39
C ARG A 226 -7.48 6.19 -9.73
N TYR A 227 -6.82 5.13 -9.32
CA TYR A 227 -7.47 3.96 -8.75
C TYR A 227 -6.84 3.60 -7.41
N VAL A 228 -7.64 3.57 -6.34
CA VAL A 228 -7.18 3.17 -5.01
C VAL A 228 -7.20 1.65 -4.94
N VAL A 229 -6.05 1.07 -4.66
CA VAL A 229 -5.81 -0.37 -4.59
C VAL A 229 -5.31 -0.76 -3.22
N THR A 230 -5.46 -2.03 -2.89
CA THR A 230 -4.80 -2.66 -1.75
C THR A 230 -3.79 -3.66 -2.28
N GLY A 231 -2.54 -3.51 -1.89
CA GLY A 231 -1.45 -4.37 -2.35
C GLY A 231 -0.30 -4.41 -1.36
N VAL A 232 0.88 -4.75 -1.87
CA VAL A 232 2.08 -4.98 -1.06
C VAL A 232 3.22 -4.10 -1.54
N PHE A 233 3.76 -3.31 -0.64
CA PHE A 233 5.03 -2.62 -0.82
C PHE A 233 6.18 -3.41 -0.22
N ILE A 234 7.37 -3.31 -0.81
CA ILE A 234 8.62 -3.85 -0.24
C ILE A 234 9.40 -2.76 0.51
N ASN A 235 10.23 -3.17 1.46
CA ASN A 235 11.21 -2.28 2.09
C ASN A 235 12.37 -2.03 1.12
N THR A 236 12.32 -0.97 0.32
CA THR A 236 13.33 -0.67 -0.72
C THR A 236 14.72 -0.33 -0.16
N LYS A 237 14.85 -0.10 1.15
CA LYS A 237 16.12 0.13 1.83
C LYS A 237 16.78 -1.18 2.30
N PHE A 238 16.01 -2.27 2.40
CA PHE A 238 16.49 -3.55 2.92
C PHE A 238 16.30 -4.72 1.96
N THR A 239 15.37 -4.62 1.01
CA THR A 239 14.96 -5.74 0.16
C THR A 239 14.81 -5.34 -1.30
N THR A 240 14.89 -6.33 -2.18
CA THR A 240 14.44 -6.27 -3.58
C THR A 240 13.48 -7.42 -3.85
N ALA A 241 12.63 -7.29 -4.88
CA ALA A 241 11.71 -8.36 -5.23
C ALA A 241 11.69 -8.69 -6.72
N ALA A 242 11.44 -9.95 -7.04
CA ALA A 242 11.22 -10.46 -8.39
C ALA A 242 9.97 -11.34 -8.42
N VAL A 243 9.52 -11.72 -9.62
CA VAL A 243 8.32 -12.54 -9.82
C VAL A 243 8.61 -13.66 -10.80
N ASP A 244 8.05 -14.83 -10.52
CA ASP A 244 8.03 -16.01 -11.39
C ASP A 244 6.58 -16.49 -11.51
N SER A 245 6.15 -16.78 -12.74
CA SER A 245 4.82 -17.33 -13.03
C SER A 245 4.90 -18.59 -13.92
N THR A 246 6.09 -19.18 -14.01
CA THR A 246 6.44 -20.28 -14.91
C THR A 246 6.60 -21.61 -14.18
N LEU A 247 6.97 -21.57 -12.90
CA LEU A 247 7.14 -22.74 -12.04
C LEU A 247 6.08 -22.80 -10.94
N SER A 248 5.71 -24.02 -10.54
CA SER A 248 4.90 -24.22 -9.34
C SER A 248 5.68 -23.80 -8.10
N PHE A 249 5.00 -23.27 -7.09
CA PHE A 249 5.64 -22.81 -5.85
C PHE A 249 6.59 -23.84 -5.21
N TYR A 250 6.22 -25.12 -5.21
CA TYR A 250 7.03 -26.18 -4.59
C TYR A 250 8.24 -26.62 -5.43
N ASP A 251 8.23 -26.34 -6.73
CA ASP A 251 9.34 -26.66 -7.66
C ASP A 251 10.41 -25.55 -7.69
N ILE A 252 10.19 -24.44 -6.97
CA ILE A 252 11.11 -23.31 -6.90
C ILE A 252 12.19 -23.55 -5.83
N HIS A 253 13.44 -23.41 -6.25
CA HIS A 253 14.65 -23.46 -5.44
C HIS A 253 15.48 -22.17 -5.58
N ALA A 254 16.52 -22.00 -4.75
CA ALA A 254 17.39 -20.83 -4.77
C ALA A 254 18.03 -20.58 -6.15
N THR A 255 18.42 -21.65 -6.84
CA THR A 255 19.07 -21.59 -8.17
C THR A 255 18.18 -20.94 -9.24
N ASN A 256 16.85 -21.07 -9.12
CA ASN A 256 15.89 -20.44 -10.04
C ASN A 256 15.93 -18.91 -10.00
N SER A 257 16.48 -18.31 -8.93
CA SER A 257 16.60 -16.84 -8.83
C SER A 257 17.64 -16.23 -9.76
N SER A 258 18.55 -17.04 -10.33
CA SER A 258 19.72 -16.57 -11.10
C SER A 258 19.34 -15.87 -12.43
N GLY A 259 18.13 -16.09 -12.94
CA GLY A 259 17.61 -15.47 -14.16
C GLY A 259 16.56 -14.38 -13.93
N LEU A 260 16.22 -14.09 -12.67
CA LEU A 260 15.14 -13.17 -12.36
C LEU A 260 15.61 -11.71 -12.25
N THR A 261 14.80 -10.81 -12.78
CA THR A 261 15.03 -9.37 -12.63
C THR A 261 14.46 -8.87 -11.30
N PHE A 262 15.35 -8.68 -10.33
CA PHE A 262 15.00 -8.06 -9.05
C PHE A 262 14.81 -6.55 -9.22
N LYS A 263 13.68 -6.04 -8.76
CA LYS A 263 13.31 -4.62 -8.78
C LYS A 263 13.48 -4.03 -7.39
N ASN A 264 14.04 -2.83 -7.34
CA ASN A 264 14.07 -1.98 -6.14
C ASN A 264 13.06 -0.83 -6.26
N GLN A 265 11.78 -1.17 -6.24
CA GLN A 265 10.68 -0.20 -6.26
C GLN A 265 9.62 -0.67 -5.27
N ARG A 266 8.91 0.26 -4.62
CA ARG A 266 7.99 -0.04 -3.53
C ARG A 266 6.95 -1.06 -3.96
N ASP A 267 6.32 -0.84 -5.11
CA ASP A 267 5.28 -1.70 -5.66
C ASP A 267 5.76 -2.93 -6.43
N ALA A 268 7.00 -3.41 -6.22
CA ALA A 268 7.55 -4.55 -6.96
C ALA A 268 6.69 -5.82 -6.85
N ILE A 269 6.00 -6.03 -5.72
CA ILE A 269 4.96 -7.06 -5.56
C ILE A 269 3.60 -6.51 -5.98
N GLY A 270 3.23 -5.33 -5.47
CA GLY A 270 2.08 -4.57 -5.92
C GLY A 270 0.74 -5.21 -5.56
N PHE A 271 -0.28 -5.03 -6.41
CA PHE A 271 -1.62 -5.58 -6.21
C PHE A 271 -1.98 -6.71 -7.19
N ASP A 272 -1.08 -7.02 -8.15
CA ASP A 272 -1.30 -7.93 -9.29
C ASP A 272 -1.31 -9.42 -8.91
N TRP A 273 -1.08 -9.75 -7.64
CA TRP A 273 -1.25 -11.10 -7.10
C TRP A 273 -2.72 -11.58 -7.12
N LYS A 274 -3.64 -10.68 -7.41
CA LYS A 274 -5.06 -10.98 -7.66
C LYS A 274 -5.52 -10.35 -8.97
N SER A 275 -6.54 -10.94 -9.58
CA SER A 275 -7.21 -10.41 -10.77
C SER A 275 -8.70 -10.22 -10.52
N PRO A 276 -9.33 -9.18 -11.11
CA PRO A 276 -10.77 -9.07 -11.10
C PRO A 276 -11.39 -10.21 -11.93
N ASP A 277 -12.44 -10.83 -11.38
CA ASP A 277 -13.34 -11.70 -12.11
C ASP A 277 -14.37 -10.82 -12.84
N LEU A 278 -14.18 -10.71 -14.15
CA LEU A 278 -15.00 -9.87 -15.02
C LEU A 278 -16.31 -10.55 -15.45
N GLY A 279 -16.63 -11.74 -14.92
CA GLY A 279 -17.90 -12.43 -15.18
C GLY A 279 -19.13 -11.64 -14.69
N ASN A 280 -18.96 -10.72 -13.74
CA ASN A 280 -19.99 -9.78 -13.31
C ASN A 280 -19.41 -8.38 -13.05
N LEU A 281 -19.74 -7.42 -13.93
CA LEU A 281 -19.26 -6.04 -13.84
C LEU A 281 -19.93 -5.19 -12.75
N THR A 282 -21.03 -5.66 -12.16
CA THR A 282 -21.74 -4.94 -11.08
C THR A 282 -21.19 -5.25 -9.70
N ASN A 283 -20.60 -6.45 -9.52
CA ASN A 283 -19.97 -6.91 -8.29
C ASN A 283 -18.70 -7.67 -8.64
N VAL A 284 -17.65 -6.92 -9.01
CA VAL A 284 -16.36 -7.49 -9.40
C VAL A 284 -15.79 -8.27 -8.21
N LYS A 285 -15.74 -9.60 -8.36
CA LYS A 285 -15.03 -10.49 -7.44
C LYS A 285 -13.54 -10.47 -7.78
N TYR A 286 -12.68 -10.93 -6.88
CA TYR A 286 -11.26 -11.10 -7.16
C TYR A 286 -10.87 -12.56 -7.00
N THR A 287 -9.94 -13.00 -7.83
CA THR A 287 -9.32 -14.33 -7.77
C THR A 287 -7.83 -14.21 -7.52
N ILE A 288 -7.29 -15.06 -6.66
CA ILE A 288 -5.85 -15.14 -6.41
C ILE A 288 -5.16 -15.80 -7.60
N ARG A 289 -4.05 -15.20 -8.06
CA ARG A 289 -3.18 -15.82 -9.06
C ARG A 289 -2.25 -16.83 -8.38
N LYS A 290 -2.77 -18.02 -8.04
CA LYS A 290 -2.04 -19.07 -7.29
C LYS A 290 -0.78 -19.63 -8.00
N HIS A 291 -0.60 -19.33 -9.28
CA HIS A 291 0.57 -19.69 -10.10
C HIS A 291 1.70 -18.64 -10.05
N VAL A 292 1.47 -17.49 -9.40
CA VAL A 292 2.47 -16.42 -9.28
C VAL A 292 3.21 -16.56 -7.97
N THR A 293 4.54 -16.67 -8.04
CA THR A 293 5.44 -16.68 -6.89
C THR A 293 6.33 -15.44 -6.92
N TYR A 294 6.47 -14.78 -5.78
CA TYR A 294 7.35 -13.64 -5.60
C TYR A 294 8.61 -14.08 -4.87
N PHE A 295 9.76 -13.58 -5.31
CA PHE A 295 11.01 -13.69 -4.59
C PHE A 295 11.25 -12.38 -3.86
N VAL A 296 11.64 -12.46 -2.58
CA VAL A 296 12.03 -11.29 -1.77
C VAL A 296 13.43 -11.55 -1.24
N LYS A 297 14.37 -10.68 -1.60
CA LYS A 297 15.79 -10.84 -1.29
C LYS A 297 16.27 -9.69 -0.43
N GLU A 298 16.92 -10.00 0.68
CA GLU A 298 17.61 -9.01 1.51
C GLU A 298 18.84 -8.46 0.77
N ASN A 299 19.07 -7.15 0.87
CA ASN A 299 20.20 -6.47 0.25
C ASN A 299 21.40 -6.43 1.23
N THR A 300 21.69 -7.57 1.88
CA THR A 300 22.80 -7.77 2.81
C THR A 300 23.83 -8.75 2.25
N THR A 301 25.00 -8.82 2.87
CA THR A 301 26.03 -9.83 2.56
C THR A 301 26.39 -10.60 3.84
N PRO A 302 26.06 -11.90 3.96
CA PRO A 302 25.27 -12.70 3.02
C PRO A 302 23.81 -12.22 2.93
N ASN A 303 23.15 -12.49 1.80
CA ASN A 303 21.72 -12.20 1.64
C ASN A 303 20.86 -13.38 2.11
N THR A 304 19.66 -13.08 2.59
CA THR A 304 18.59 -14.06 2.73
C THR A 304 17.62 -13.93 1.55
N LEU A 305 17.20 -15.07 0.99
CA LEU A 305 16.23 -15.13 -0.09
C LEU A 305 14.97 -15.86 0.40
N PHE A 306 13.80 -15.26 0.15
CA PHE A 306 12.51 -15.86 0.39
C PHE A 306 11.77 -16.05 -0.93
N LYS A 307 10.96 -17.10 -1.02
CA LYS A 307 9.84 -17.17 -1.98
C LYS A 307 8.53 -17.07 -1.22
N MET A 308 7.52 -16.45 -1.85
CA MET A 308 6.18 -16.36 -1.30
C MET A 308 5.10 -16.42 -2.38
N ARG A 309 3.93 -17.00 -2.09
CA ARG A 309 2.73 -16.82 -2.93
C ARG A 309 1.49 -16.58 -2.08
N PHE A 310 0.55 -15.86 -2.67
CA PHE A 310 -0.76 -15.62 -2.06
C PHE A 310 -1.65 -16.85 -2.23
N LEU A 311 -2.48 -17.09 -1.22
CA LEU A 311 -3.41 -18.22 -1.16
C LEU A 311 -4.86 -17.73 -1.12
N ASP A 312 -5.12 -16.66 -0.37
CA ASP A 312 -6.45 -16.09 -0.16
C ASP A 312 -6.40 -14.58 0.20
N PHE A 313 -7.56 -13.93 0.26
CA PHE A 313 -7.78 -12.57 0.75
C PHE A 313 -8.97 -12.43 1.71
N TYR A 314 -9.57 -13.55 2.12
CA TYR A 314 -10.59 -13.67 3.14
C TYR A 314 -10.03 -14.27 4.43
N ASN A 315 -10.64 -13.93 5.57
CA ASN A 315 -10.40 -14.61 6.84
C ASN A 315 -11.20 -15.93 6.93
N GLU A 316 -11.04 -16.66 8.03
CA GLU A 316 -11.74 -17.94 8.28
C GLU A 316 -13.27 -17.82 8.26
N GLN A 317 -13.82 -16.62 8.46
CA GLN A 317 -15.25 -16.34 8.41
C GLN A 317 -15.72 -15.84 7.03
N GLY A 318 -14.86 -15.86 6.00
CA GLY A 318 -15.19 -15.39 4.65
C GLY A 318 -15.24 -13.86 4.53
N VAL A 319 -14.68 -13.11 5.49
CA VAL A 319 -14.62 -11.64 5.45
C VAL A 319 -13.37 -11.20 4.71
N LYS A 320 -13.55 -10.36 3.69
CA LYS A 320 -12.44 -9.83 2.88
C LYS A 320 -11.51 -8.95 3.71
N GLY A 321 -10.30 -8.75 3.19
CA GLY A 321 -9.32 -7.87 3.83
C GLY A 321 -8.27 -8.61 4.63
N ALA A 322 -8.27 -9.94 4.57
CA ALA A 322 -7.30 -10.76 5.28
C ALA A 322 -6.46 -11.64 4.34
N PRO A 323 -5.47 -11.08 3.60
CA PRO A 323 -4.55 -11.85 2.79
C PRO A 323 -3.87 -12.98 3.56
N GLN A 324 -3.95 -14.19 3.00
CA GLN A 324 -3.23 -15.38 3.44
C GLN A 324 -2.18 -15.73 2.40
N PHE A 325 -0.98 -16.10 2.83
CA PHE A 325 0.15 -16.38 1.94
C PHE A 325 1.11 -17.37 2.58
N GLU A 326 1.82 -18.14 1.75
CA GLU A 326 2.88 -19.02 2.21
C GLU A 326 4.25 -18.45 1.85
N VAL A 327 5.23 -18.71 2.71
CA VAL A 327 6.60 -18.20 2.61
C VAL A 327 7.59 -19.32 2.91
N GLN A 328 8.66 -19.39 2.13
CA GLN A 328 9.79 -20.28 2.41
C GLN A 328 11.10 -19.52 2.22
N ARG A 329 12.00 -19.66 3.19
CA ARG A 329 13.40 -19.25 3.04
C ARG A 329 14.11 -20.24 2.12
N LEU A 330 14.80 -19.73 1.12
CA LEU A 330 15.61 -20.50 0.18
C LEU A 330 17.05 -20.48 0.65
N ASN A 331 17.64 -21.68 0.78
CA ASN A 331 19.04 -21.89 1.17
C ASN A 331 19.92 -22.17 -0.05
#